data_AF-A0A535KL59-F1
#
_entry.id   AF-A0A535KL59-F1
#
_cell.length_a   1.000
_cell.length_b   1.000
_cell.length_c   1.000
_cell.angle_alpha   90.00
_cell.angle_beta   90.00
_cell.angle_gamma   90.00
#
_symmetry.space_group_name_H-M   'P 1'
#
loop_
_entity.id
_entity.type
_entity.pdbx_description
1 polymer ?
#
loop_
_entity_poly.entity_id
_entity_poly.type
_entity_poly.pdbx_seq_one_letter_code
_entity_poly.pdbx_strand_id
1 'polypeptide(L)'
;MTVTAVRKDPHRLTLTVEAEFDASVERIWQLWADPRKLERWWGPPTYPATFTKHDLAPGGRIEYHMTGAAGDQPHGYWDVLDVEPPRRILLRGGIANADGTPNKETPISTIRVSIEEVAQGRTRMLIENVFPST
;
A
#
# COMPACT_ATOMS: atom_id res chain seq x y z
N MET A 1 -7.20 7.51 12.37
CA MET A 1 -5.91 7.53 11.64
C MET A 1 -5.50 8.97 11.56
N THR A 2 -4.38 9.32 12.18
CA THR A 2 -3.82 10.67 12.04
C THR A 2 -2.48 10.50 11.36
N VAL A 3 -2.35 11.03 10.15
CA VAL A 3 -1.04 11.18 9.51
C VAL A 3 -0.25 12.19 10.35
N THR A 4 0.86 11.76 10.93
CA THR A 4 1.69 12.58 11.82
C THR A 4 2.82 13.26 11.05
N ALA A 5 3.28 12.66 9.96
CA ALA A 5 4.32 13.25 9.11
C ALA A 5 4.23 12.75 7.66
N VAL A 6 4.65 13.61 6.74
CA VAL A 6 4.94 13.27 5.34
C VAL A 6 6.32 13.80 5.02
N ARG A 7 7.23 12.93 4.57
CA ARG A 7 8.63 13.27 4.27
C ARG A 7 8.93 12.92 2.83
N LYS A 8 9.48 13.88 2.10
CA LYS A 8 9.94 13.72 0.71
C LYS A 8 11.45 13.87 0.68
N ASP A 9 12.15 12.92 0.09
CA ASP A 9 13.59 12.99 -0.14
C ASP A 9 13.87 12.76 -1.63
N PRO A 10 14.00 13.85 -2.42
CA PRO A 10 14.29 13.75 -3.85
C PRO A 10 15.67 13.17 -4.16
N HIS A 11 16.64 13.26 -3.24
CA HIS A 11 17.98 12.73 -3.47
C HIS A 11 18.00 11.20 -3.33
N ARG A 12 17.19 10.66 -2.41
CA ARG A 12 17.01 9.22 -2.23
C ARG A 12 15.85 8.63 -3.00
N LEU A 13 15.10 9.47 -3.73
CA LEU A 13 13.90 9.12 -4.47
C LEU A 13 12.86 8.43 -3.56
N THR A 14 12.61 8.99 -2.38
CA THR A 14 11.64 8.42 -1.42
C THR A 14 10.54 9.39 -1.01
N LEU A 15 9.37 8.80 -0.74
CA LEU A 15 8.23 9.43 -0.08
C LEU A 15 7.81 8.55 1.10
N THR A 16 7.92 9.06 2.32
CA THR A 16 7.49 8.37 3.53
C THR A 16 6.28 9.04 4.14
N VAL A 17 5.24 8.26 4.40
CA VAL A 17 4.05 8.68 5.17
C VAL A 17 4.07 7.97 6.51
N GLU A 18 3.89 8.74 7.58
CA GLU A 18 3.82 8.23 8.95
C GLU A 18 2.42 8.47 9.51
N ALA A 19 1.85 7.44 10.14
CA ALA A 19 0.58 7.53 10.83
C ALA A 19 0.63 6.82 12.17
N GLU A 20 -0.04 7.39 13.17
CA GLU A 20 -0.19 6.79 14.49
C GLU A 20 -1.66 6.46 14.78
N PHE A 21 -1.86 5.40 15.57
CA PHE A 21 -3.15 4.80 15.85
C PHE A 21 -3.24 4.36 17.31
N ASP A 22 -4.38 4.62 17.95
CA ASP A 22 -4.74 4.06 19.26
C ASP A 22 -5.32 2.65 19.06
N ALA A 23 -4.48 1.74 18.58
CA ALA A 23 -4.80 0.35 18.26
C ALA A 23 -3.54 -0.53 18.36
N SER A 24 -3.73 -1.84 18.52
CA SER A 24 -2.61 -2.80 18.52
C SER A 24 -2.00 -3.01 17.13
N VAL A 25 -0.77 -3.51 17.10
CA VAL A 25 -0.03 -3.85 15.87
C VAL A 25 -0.84 -4.82 15.00
N GLU A 26 -1.46 -5.84 15.60
CA GLU A 26 -2.29 -6.82 14.88
C GLU A 26 -3.50 -6.17 14.22
N ARG A 27 -4.12 -5.18 14.88
CA ARG A 27 -5.26 -4.46 14.31
C ARG A 27 -4.85 -3.60 13.12
N ILE A 28 -3.67 -2.98 13.17
CA ILE A 28 -3.14 -2.20 12.04
C ILE A 28 -2.68 -3.12 10.91
N TRP A 29 -2.08 -4.27 11.21
CA TRP A 29 -1.76 -5.30 10.23
C TRP A 29 -2.98 -5.75 9.42
N GLN A 30 -4.12 -5.92 10.10
CA GLN A 30 -5.38 -6.31 9.45
C GLN A 30 -5.89 -5.28 8.43
N LEU A 31 -5.44 -4.01 8.46
CA LEU A 31 -5.77 -3.04 7.42
C LEU A 31 -5.13 -3.39 6.06
N TRP A 32 -4.08 -4.21 6.06
CA TRP A 32 -3.39 -4.71 4.87
C TRP A 32 -3.77 -6.15 4.55
N ALA A 33 -3.88 -7.00 5.58
CA ALA A 33 -4.09 -8.44 5.40
C ALA A 33 -5.53 -8.81 5.01
N ASP A 34 -6.52 -7.98 5.35
CA ASP A 34 -7.91 -8.20 4.97
C ASP A 34 -8.26 -7.29 3.77
N PRO A 35 -8.52 -7.85 2.57
CA PRO A 35 -8.82 -7.04 1.39
C PRO A 35 -10.04 -6.15 1.58
N ARG A 36 -11.06 -6.58 2.35
CA ARG A 36 -12.28 -5.79 2.59
C ARG A 36 -12.04 -4.63 3.55
N LYS A 37 -10.99 -4.68 4.37
CA LYS A 37 -10.55 -3.52 5.17
C LYS A 37 -9.67 -2.61 4.33
N LEU A 38 -8.78 -3.17 3.52
CA LEU A 38 -7.87 -2.44 2.65
C LEU A 38 -8.62 -1.55 1.64
N GLU A 39 -9.69 -2.06 1.03
CA GLU A 39 -10.59 -1.31 0.13
C GLU A 39 -11.10 0.01 0.72
N ARG A 40 -11.31 0.04 2.04
CA ARG A 40 -11.91 1.19 2.73
C ARG A 40 -10.98 2.38 2.88
N TRP A 41 -9.67 2.18 2.69
CA TRP A 41 -8.69 3.25 2.94
C TRP A 41 -7.63 3.41 1.85
N TRP A 42 -7.41 2.39 1.01
CA TRP A 42 -6.40 2.48 -0.05
C TRP A 42 -6.77 3.51 -1.13
N GLY A 43 -8.02 3.49 -1.58
CA GLY A 43 -8.52 4.50 -2.52
C GLY A 43 -8.94 5.78 -1.80
N PRO A 44 -8.64 6.98 -2.33
CA PRO A 44 -9.20 8.20 -1.80
C PRO A 44 -10.73 8.20 -1.99
N PRO A 45 -11.50 9.00 -1.24
CA PRO A 45 -12.96 8.98 -1.29
C PRO A 45 -13.56 9.19 -2.70
N THR A 46 -12.86 9.90 -3.57
CA THR A 46 -13.27 10.16 -4.97
C THR A 46 -12.94 9.01 -5.93
N TYR A 47 -12.12 8.05 -5.50
CA TYR A 47 -11.69 6.87 -6.25
C TYR A 47 -11.63 5.64 -5.32
N PRO A 48 -12.78 5.12 -4.86
CA PRO A 48 -12.82 3.90 -4.05
C PRO A 48 -12.12 2.73 -4.75
N ALA A 49 -11.34 1.97 -3.98
CA ALA A 49 -10.60 0.81 -4.48
C ALA A 49 -11.44 -0.47 -4.36
N THR A 50 -11.24 -1.41 -5.29
CA THR A 50 -11.77 -2.77 -5.26
C THR A 50 -10.63 -3.75 -5.52
N PHE A 51 -10.40 -4.68 -4.60
CA PHE A 51 -9.34 -5.68 -4.69
C PHE A 51 -9.91 -6.98 -5.27
N THR A 52 -9.45 -7.35 -6.46
CA THR A 52 -9.90 -8.53 -7.22
C THR A 52 -9.09 -9.77 -6.88
N LYS A 53 -7.83 -9.60 -6.49
CA LYS A 53 -6.95 -10.66 -5.99
C LYS A 53 -6.14 -10.13 -4.81
N HIS A 54 -6.00 -10.93 -3.78
CA HIS A 54 -5.22 -10.56 -2.60
C HIS A 54 -4.54 -11.80 -2.03
N ASP A 55 -3.27 -11.96 -2.40
CA ASP A 55 -2.38 -13.01 -1.87
C ASP A 55 -1.19 -12.35 -1.18
N LEU A 56 -1.36 -12.05 0.12
CA LEU A 56 -0.35 -11.40 0.95
C LEU A 56 0.63 -12.43 1.54
N ALA A 57 1.37 -13.10 0.67
CA ALA A 57 2.46 -14.01 1.00
C ALA A 57 3.65 -13.76 0.06
N PRO A 58 4.90 -14.08 0.44
CA PRO A 58 6.04 -13.94 -0.45
C PRO A 58 5.85 -14.67 -1.78
N GLY A 59 6.06 -13.97 -2.90
CA GLY A 59 5.78 -14.48 -4.26
C GLY A 59 4.31 -14.35 -4.70
N GLY A 60 3.42 -13.94 -3.80
CA GLY A 60 2.01 -13.66 -4.07
C GLY A 60 1.83 -12.36 -4.87
N ARG A 61 0.59 -12.16 -5.34
CA ARG A 61 0.19 -10.95 -6.07
C ARG A 61 -1.13 -10.42 -5.57
N ILE A 62 -1.20 -9.10 -5.46
CA ILE A 62 -2.39 -8.33 -5.13
C ILE A 62 -2.78 -7.49 -6.35
N GLU A 63 -4.06 -7.51 -6.72
CA GLU A 63 -4.59 -6.80 -7.90
C GLU A 63 -5.81 -6.00 -7.47
N TYR A 64 -5.90 -4.77 -7.97
CA TYR A 64 -7.00 -3.88 -7.66
C TYR A 64 -7.28 -2.92 -8.82
N HIS A 65 -8.47 -2.34 -8.78
CA HIS A 65 -8.78 -1.15 -9.56
C HIS A 65 -9.43 -0.11 -8.65
N MET A 66 -9.40 1.14 -9.07
CA MET A 66 -10.09 2.23 -8.40
C MET A 66 -11.16 2.76 -9.33
N THR A 67 -12.32 3.15 -8.83
CA THR A 67 -13.43 3.60 -9.70
C THR A 67 -13.67 5.09 -9.52
N GLY A 68 -13.44 5.88 -10.57
CA GLY A 68 -13.72 7.31 -10.57
C GLY A 68 -15.20 7.61 -10.72
N ALA A 69 -15.60 8.85 -10.42
CA ALA A 69 -17.00 9.29 -10.52
C ALA A 69 -17.58 9.19 -11.94
N ALA A 70 -16.73 9.25 -12.98
CA ALA A 70 -17.12 9.08 -14.38
C ALA A 70 -17.17 7.60 -14.82
N GLY A 71 -16.81 6.66 -13.95
CA GLY A 71 -16.74 5.23 -14.24
C GLY A 71 -15.40 4.78 -14.84
N ASP A 72 -14.40 5.66 -14.94
CA ASP A 72 -13.04 5.27 -15.30
C ASP A 72 -12.44 4.36 -14.22
N GLN A 73 -11.68 3.35 -14.66
CA GLN A 73 -11.11 2.33 -13.78
C GLN A 73 -9.59 2.21 -13.99
N PRO A 74 -8.77 3.06 -13.35
CA PRO A 74 -7.33 2.80 -13.28
C PRO A 74 -7.05 1.51 -12.49
N HIS A 75 -6.24 0.62 -13.08
CA HIS A 75 -5.84 -0.65 -12.48
C HIS A 75 -4.42 -0.58 -11.92
N GLY A 76 -4.19 -1.27 -10.82
CA GLY A 76 -2.89 -1.40 -10.19
C GLY A 76 -2.64 -2.82 -9.66
N TYR A 77 -1.37 -3.13 -9.45
CA TYR A 77 -0.97 -4.40 -8.87
C TYR A 77 0.21 -4.24 -7.92
N TRP A 78 0.35 -5.19 -7.01
CA TRP A 78 1.53 -5.37 -6.17
C TRP A 78 2.02 -6.81 -6.23
N ASP A 79 3.29 -6.95 -6.57
CA ASP A 79 4.04 -8.18 -6.33
C ASP A 79 4.55 -8.17 -4.90
N VAL A 80 4.22 -9.21 -4.14
CA VAL A 80 4.59 -9.33 -2.74
C VAL A 80 5.98 -9.96 -2.67
N LEU A 81 6.98 -9.15 -2.31
CA LEU A 81 8.37 -9.59 -2.27
C LEU A 81 8.71 -10.27 -0.95
N ASP A 82 8.23 -9.71 0.17
CA ASP A 82 8.46 -10.25 1.51
C ASP A 82 7.35 -9.79 2.46
N VAL A 83 7.03 -10.62 3.46
CA VAL A 83 5.97 -10.39 4.44
C VAL A 83 6.40 -11.00 5.78
N GLU A 84 6.44 -10.18 6.82
CA GLU A 84 6.74 -10.61 8.19
C GLU A 84 5.59 -10.16 9.10
N PRO A 85 4.51 -10.95 9.23
CA PRO A 85 3.37 -10.58 10.05
C PRO A 85 3.77 -10.48 11.54
N PRO A 86 3.22 -9.53 12.31
CA PRO A 86 2.33 -8.44 11.91
C PRO A 86 3.08 -7.10 11.65
N ARG A 87 4.37 -7.14 11.29
CA ARG A 87 5.28 -5.99 11.39
C ARG A 87 5.76 -5.41 10.07
N ARG A 88 5.94 -6.21 9.02
CA ARG A 88 6.57 -5.72 7.77
C ARG A 88 5.91 -6.27 6.53
N ILE A 89 5.78 -5.41 5.51
CA ILE A 89 5.40 -5.79 4.15
C ILE A 89 6.37 -5.10 3.18
N LEU A 90 6.89 -5.86 2.22
CA LEU A 90 7.68 -5.35 1.10
C LEU A 90 6.96 -5.69 -0.21
N LEU A 91 6.58 -4.66 -0.94
CA LEU A 91 5.86 -4.78 -2.20
C LEU A 91 6.64 -4.13 -3.34
N ARG A 92 6.38 -4.61 -4.55
CA ARG A 92 6.74 -3.93 -5.79
C ARG A 92 5.46 -3.60 -6.55
N GLY A 93 5.21 -2.30 -6.78
CA GLY A 93 3.93 -1.82 -7.30
C GLY A 93 4.03 -1.14 -8.66
N GLY A 94 3.04 -1.39 -9.50
CA GLY A 94 2.92 -0.82 -10.83
C GLY A 94 1.47 -0.60 -11.26
N ILE A 95 1.31 0.04 -12.40
CA ILE A 95 0.02 0.27 -13.06
C ILE A 95 -0.25 -0.92 -14.00
N ALA A 96 -1.50 -1.38 -14.04
CA ALA A 96 -1.94 -2.39 -15.00
C ALA A 96 -2.78 -1.76 -16.12
N ASN A 97 -2.78 -2.42 -17.27
CA ASN A 97 -3.73 -2.17 -18.34
C ASN A 97 -5.13 -2.66 -17.93
N ALA A 98 -6.15 -2.28 -18.70
CA ALA A 98 -7.54 -2.70 -18.45
C ALA A 98 -7.75 -4.23 -18.49
N ASP A 99 -6.88 -4.97 -19.17
CA ASP A 99 -6.89 -6.44 -19.22
C ASP A 99 -6.15 -7.09 -18.04
N GLY A 100 -5.63 -6.29 -17.10
CA GLY A 100 -4.87 -6.75 -15.93
C GLY A 100 -3.38 -7.02 -16.18
N THR A 101 -2.90 -6.87 -17.42
CA THR A 101 -1.47 -7.03 -17.71
C THR A 101 -0.66 -5.84 -17.19
N PRO A 102 0.60 -6.01 -16.73
CA PRO A 102 1.44 -4.90 -16.31
C PRO A 102 1.68 -3.88 -17.43
N ASN A 103 1.48 -2.59 -17.14
CA ASN A 103 1.82 -1.51 -18.05
C ASN A 103 3.33 -1.21 -17.98
N LYS A 104 4.06 -1.60 -19.03
CA LYS A 104 5.52 -1.47 -19.12
C LYS A 104 6.02 -0.05 -19.39
N GLU A 105 5.12 0.88 -19.73
CA GLU A 105 5.44 2.29 -19.96
C GLU A 105 5.47 3.10 -18.66
N THR A 106 4.97 2.51 -17.56
CA THR A 106 4.91 3.17 -16.25
C THR A 106 6.02 2.67 -15.33
N PRO A 107 6.61 3.55 -14.50
CA PRO A 107 7.63 3.14 -13.55
C PRO A 107 7.03 2.25 -12.47
N ILE A 108 7.85 1.32 -11.98
CA ILE A 108 7.52 0.44 -10.87
C ILE A 108 8.19 0.98 -9.60
N SER A 109 7.44 1.16 -8.53
CA SER A 109 7.97 1.58 -7.22
C SER A 109 8.14 0.40 -6.27
N THR A 110 9.04 0.56 -5.29
CA THR A 110 9.10 -0.34 -4.13
C THR A 110 8.36 0.29 -2.97
N ILE A 111 7.47 -0.46 -2.33
CA ILE A 111 6.68 0.00 -1.18
C ILE A 111 7.09 -0.81 0.04
N ARG A 112 7.45 -0.12 1.11
CA ARG A 112 7.82 -0.70 2.40
C ARG A 112 6.82 -0.24 3.45
N VAL A 113 6.18 -1.20 4.09
CA VAL A 113 5.30 -0.95 5.23
C VAL A 113 5.96 -1.49 6.48
N SER A 114 6.08 -0.67 7.51
CA SER A 114 6.48 -1.12 8.85
C SER A 114 5.44 -0.72 9.89
N ILE A 115 5.15 -1.62 10.81
CA ILE A 115 4.15 -1.46 11.86
C ILE A 115 4.81 -1.79 13.20
N GLU A 116 4.85 -0.81 14.10
CA GLU A 116 5.53 -0.92 15.39
C GLU A 116 4.69 -0.37 16.54
N GLU A 117 4.76 -1.00 17.71
CA GLU A 117 4.19 -0.43 18.93
C GLU A 117 5.13 0.66 19.45
N VAL A 118 4.60 1.86 19.67
CA VAL A 118 5.38 3.03 20.15
C VAL A 118 5.09 3.39 21.60
N ALA A 119 3.95 2.93 22.11
CA ALA A 119 3.56 2.97 23.51
C ALA A 119 2.45 1.92 23.72
N GLN A 120 2.13 1.58 24.97
CA GLN A 120 1.10 0.59 25.28
C GLN A 120 -0.23 0.91 24.57
N GLY A 121 -0.62 0.06 23.62
CA GLY A 121 -1.85 0.22 22.85
C GLY A 121 -1.82 1.32 21.77
N ARG A 122 -0.65 1.90 21.48
CA ARG A 122 -0.44 2.86 20.39
C ARG A 122 0.56 2.31 19.37
N THR A 123 0.16 2.32 18.11
CA THR A 123 0.94 1.77 17.00
C THR A 123 1.28 2.86 16.00
N ARG A 124 2.51 2.83 15.50
CA ARG A 124 2.95 3.61 14.34
C ARG A 124 3.01 2.73 13.11
N MET A 125 2.55 3.26 11.99
CA MET A 125 2.73 2.70 10.66
C MET A 125 3.54 3.68 9.81
N LEU A 126 4.58 3.17 9.16
CA LEU A 126 5.32 3.89 8.11
C LEU A 126 5.04 3.23 6.77
N ILE A 127 4.76 4.04 5.75
CA ILE A 127 4.67 3.63 4.36
C ILE A 127 5.73 4.42 3.59
N GLU A 128 6.83 3.78 3.23
CA GLU A 128 7.89 4.35 2.40
C GLU A 128 7.74 3.84 0.96
N ASN A 129 7.62 4.76 0.02
CA ASN A 129 7.70 4.49 -1.41
C ASN A 129 9.10 4.90 -1.89
N VAL A 130 9.77 4.01 -2.62
CA VAL A 130 11.04 4.25 -3.29
C VAL A 130 10.79 4.21 -4.80
N PHE A 131 11.12 5.30 -5.49
CA PHE A 131 10.93 5.46 -6.92
C PHE A 131 12.21 5.10 -7.69
N PRO A 132 12.10 4.59 -8.92
CA PRO A 132 13.27 4.32 -9.74
C PRO A 132 13.95 5.64 -10.14
N SER A 133 15.27 5.58 -10.34
CA SER A 133 15.96 6.64 -11.10
C SER A 133 15.60 6.47 -12.57
N THR A 134 15.06 7.53 -13.16
CA THR A 134 14.79 7.64 -14.60
C THR A 134 16.09 7.80 -15.38
#